data_AF-A0A1I1GIF1-F1
#
_entry.id   AF-A0A1I1GIF1-F1
#
_cell.length_a   1.000
_cell.length_b   1.000
_cell.length_c   1.000
_cell.angle_alpha   90.00
_cell.angle_beta   90.00
_cell.angle_gamma   90.00
#
_symmetry.space_group_name_H-M   'P 1'
#
loop_
_entity.id
_entity.type
_entity.pdbx_description
1 polymer ?
#
loop_
_entity_poly.entity_id
_entity_poly.type
_entity_poly.pdbx_seq_one_letter_code
_entity_poly.pdbx_strand_id
1 'polypeptide(L)'
;MFIGMQTLPLIYIDNNTSHILENISVTFDRDKGKIPSIKILKPGARKLISLFNMNVTGITPLYLMHENKKLKIMERQYIFENFTKDFRGTILVEIKGIKHDGRFDITVVENFSLH
;
A
#
# COMPACT_ATOMS: atom_id res chain seq x y z
N MET A 1 3.49 -29.42 -17.07
CA MET A 1 2.78 -28.13 -16.91
C MET A 1 3.13 -27.60 -15.54
N PHE A 2 4.15 -26.74 -15.44
CA PHE A 2 4.48 -26.09 -14.16
C PHE A 2 3.37 -25.07 -13.90
N ILE A 3 2.48 -25.36 -12.95
CA ILE A 3 1.57 -24.38 -12.40
C ILE A 3 2.45 -23.51 -11.49
N GLY A 4 3.17 -22.56 -12.09
CA GLY A 4 4.04 -21.65 -11.36
C GLY A 4 3.19 -20.91 -10.33
N MET A 5 3.54 -21.07 -9.05
CA MET A 5 2.89 -20.37 -7.95
C MET A 5 2.92 -18.88 -8.25
N GLN A 6 1.75 -18.24 -8.42
CA GLN A 6 1.69 -16.81 -8.72
C GLN A 6 2.20 -16.03 -7.51
N THR A 7 3.41 -15.49 -7.61
CA THR A 7 3.96 -14.57 -6.61
C THR A 7 3.38 -13.18 -6.87
N LEU A 8 2.38 -12.81 -6.08
CA LEU A 8 1.81 -11.47 -6.12
C LEU A 8 2.80 -10.46 -5.52
N PRO A 9 2.90 -9.24 -6.09
CA PRO A 9 3.53 -8.12 -5.42
C PRO A 9 3.07 -7.95 -3.97
N LEU A 10 4.03 -7.74 -3.09
CA LEU A 10 3.81 -7.61 -1.66
C LEU A 10 4.09 -6.18 -1.20
N ILE A 11 3.16 -5.62 -0.45
CA ILE A 11 3.27 -4.29 0.13
C ILE A 11 3.08 -4.40 1.63
N TYR A 12 4.17 -4.20 2.36
CA TYR A 12 4.15 -4.09 3.81
C TYR A 12 3.79 -2.67 4.20
N ILE A 13 2.95 -2.53 5.23
CA ILE A 13 2.54 -1.25 5.78
C ILE A 13 2.81 -1.28 7.28
N ASP A 14 3.69 -0.37 7.71
CA ASP A 14 4.03 -0.14 9.10
C ASP A 14 3.27 1.03 9.67
N ASN A 15 2.73 0.83 10.86
CA ASN A 15 2.23 1.91 11.68
C ASN A 15 3.26 2.26 12.76
N ASN A 16 4.12 3.23 12.47
CA ASN A 16 5.08 3.78 13.41
C ASN A 16 4.50 4.98 14.19
N THR A 17 3.18 5.20 14.11
CA THR A 17 2.48 6.22 14.89
C THR A 17 2.02 5.68 16.24
N SER A 18 1.61 6.58 17.14
CA SER A 18 0.94 6.22 18.40
C SER A 18 -0.56 5.92 18.26
N HIS A 19 -1.12 5.97 17.05
CA HIS A 19 -2.56 5.85 16.81
C HIS A 19 -2.94 4.53 16.14
N ILE A 20 -4.14 4.03 16.39
CA ILE A 20 -4.72 2.97 15.55
C ILE A 20 -5.10 3.59 14.21
N LEU A 21 -4.61 3.01 13.13
CA LEU A 21 -4.98 3.40 11.77
C LEU A 21 -6.05 2.45 11.23
N GLU A 22 -6.98 2.99 10.46
CA GLU A 22 -8.17 2.27 9.99
C GLU A 22 -8.32 2.41 8.49
N ASN A 23 -8.91 1.39 7.86
CA ASN A 23 -9.29 1.39 6.44
C ASN A 23 -8.17 1.83 5.49
N ILE A 24 -6.95 1.35 5.74
CA ILE A 24 -5.81 1.59 4.84
C ILE A 24 -5.93 0.65 3.65
N SER A 25 -5.82 1.15 2.44
CA SER A 25 -5.78 0.33 1.24
C SER A 25 -4.67 0.76 0.29
N VAL A 26 -4.34 -0.12 -0.66
CA VAL A 26 -3.43 0.22 -1.75
C VAL A 26 -4.14 -0.03 -3.07
N THR A 27 -4.03 0.91 -4.00
CA THR A 27 -4.67 0.84 -5.31
C THR A 27 -3.76 1.39 -6.41
N PHE A 28 -4.18 1.22 -7.65
CA PHE A 28 -3.59 1.82 -8.85
C PHE A 28 -4.70 2.22 -9.82
N ASP A 29 -4.39 3.08 -10.78
CA ASP A 29 -5.38 3.53 -11.75
C ASP A 29 -5.91 2.36 -12.58
N ARG A 30 -7.24 2.36 -12.80
CA ARG A 30 -7.95 1.31 -13.55
C ARG A 30 -7.89 -0.07 -12.90
N ASP A 31 -7.61 -0.15 -11.60
CA ASP A 31 -7.82 -1.37 -10.84
C ASP A 31 -9.31 -1.78 -10.92
N LYS A 32 -9.57 -2.92 -11.56
CA LYS A 32 -10.91 -3.51 -11.69
C LYS A 32 -11.16 -4.61 -10.67
N GLY A 33 -10.16 -4.92 -9.84
CA GLY A 33 -10.23 -5.92 -8.80
C GLY A 33 -10.86 -5.38 -7.51
N LYS A 34 -11.03 -6.29 -6.55
CA LYS A 34 -11.36 -5.89 -5.18
C LYS A 34 -10.12 -5.22 -4.58
N ILE A 35 -10.24 -3.95 -4.21
CA ILE A 35 -9.16 -3.19 -3.56
C ILE A 35 -8.86 -3.84 -2.20
N PRO A 36 -7.64 -4.37 -1.99
CA PRO A 36 -7.27 -4.95 -0.71
C PRO A 36 -7.11 -3.86 0.34
N SER A 37 -7.59 -4.15 1.55
CA SER A 37 -7.57 -3.20 2.66
C SER A 37 -7.26 -3.82 4.00
N ILE A 38 -6.57 -3.06 4.83
CA ILE A 38 -6.32 -3.29 6.25
C ILE A 38 -7.36 -2.50 7.03
N LYS A 39 -8.33 -3.21 7.62
CA LYS A 39 -9.38 -2.57 8.43
C LYS A 39 -8.83 -1.84 9.65
N ILE A 40 -7.87 -2.47 10.35
CA ILE A 40 -7.28 -1.96 11.59
C ILE A 40 -5.78 -2.29 11.57
N LEU A 41 -4.94 -1.29 11.85
CA LEU A 41 -3.49 -1.42 12.01
C LEU A 41 -3.09 -0.75 13.34
N LYS A 42 -2.71 -1.58 14.32
CA LYS A 42 -2.32 -1.11 15.67
C LYS A 42 -0.98 -0.37 15.65
N PRO A 43 -0.70 0.52 16.61
CA PRO A 43 0.62 1.11 16.80
C PRO A 43 1.72 0.03 16.88
N GLY A 44 2.83 0.26 16.19
CA GLY A 44 3.98 -0.66 16.12
C GLY A 44 3.74 -1.93 15.30
N ALA A 45 2.57 -2.10 14.68
CA ALA A 45 2.27 -3.29 13.89
C ALA A 45 2.64 -3.09 12.41
N ARG A 46 3.09 -4.19 11.81
CA ARG A 46 3.25 -4.37 10.37
C ARG A 46 2.12 -5.24 9.83
N LYS A 47 1.56 -4.88 8.68
CA LYS A 47 0.66 -5.76 7.93
C LYS A 47 1.03 -5.80 6.46
N LEU A 48 0.59 -6.86 5.79
CA LEU A 48 0.85 -7.12 4.38
C LEU A 48 -0.43 -6.94 3.55
N ILE A 49 -0.26 -6.33 2.38
CA ILE A 49 -1.23 -6.30 1.29
C ILE A 49 -0.59 -6.96 0.07
N SER A 50 -1.28 -7.93 -0.53
CA SER A 50 -0.91 -8.49 -1.84
C SER A 50 -1.74 -7.81 -2.93
N LEU A 51 -1.09 -7.37 -4.01
CA LEU A 51 -1.77 -6.76 -5.16
C LEU A 51 -1.85 -7.71 -6.34
N PHE A 52 -3.01 -7.77 -6.99
CA PHE A 52 -3.16 -8.48 -8.26
C PHE A 52 -2.77 -7.58 -9.43
N ASN A 53 -1.68 -7.91 -10.12
CA ASN A 53 -1.09 -7.03 -11.15
C ASN A 53 -1.22 -7.54 -12.59
N MET A 54 -1.86 -8.69 -12.85
CA MET A 54 -1.94 -9.24 -14.21
C MET A 54 -2.69 -8.35 -15.21
N ASN A 55 -3.59 -7.49 -14.72
CA ASN A 55 -4.37 -6.57 -15.54
C ASN A 55 -3.70 -5.21 -15.75
N VAL A 56 -2.50 -5.00 -15.18
CA VAL A 56 -1.76 -3.74 -15.31
C VAL A 56 -1.19 -3.63 -16.73
N THR A 57 -1.53 -2.54 -17.41
CA THR A 57 -1.04 -2.23 -18.76
C THR A 57 -0.01 -1.12 -18.69
N GLY A 58 1.26 -1.44 -18.96
CA GLY A 58 2.35 -0.47 -18.90
C GLY A 58 2.82 -0.17 -17.47
N ILE A 59 3.52 0.96 -17.33
CA ILE A 59 3.97 1.48 -16.04
C ILE A 59 2.80 2.21 -15.39
N THR A 60 2.42 1.79 -14.18
CA THR A 60 1.31 2.38 -13.45
C THR A 60 1.76 2.77 -12.04
N PRO A 61 1.37 3.94 -11.53
CA PRO A 61 1.66 4.32 -10.16
C PRO A 61 0.76 3.59 -9.14
N LEU A 62 1.33 3.32 -7.95
CA LEU A 62 0.59 2.84 -6.78
C LEU A 62 0.29 3.97 -5.81
N TYR A 63 -0.82 3.82 -5.10
CA TYR A 63 -1.31 4.80 -4.14
C TYR A 63 -1.78 4.13 -2.86
N LEU A 64 -1.36 4.69 -1.72
CA LEU A 64 -1.94 4.45 -0.42
C LEU A 64 -3.20 5.29 -0.27
N MET A 65 -4.30 4.65 0.08
CA MET A 65 -5.57 5.30 0.38
C MET A 65 -5.90 5.16 1.86
N HIS A 66 -6.43 6.24 2.43
CA HIS A 66 -6.94 6.27 3.80
C HIS A 66 -8.00 7.37 3.93
N GLU A 67 -8.83 7.27 4.96
CA GLU A 67 -9.76 8.35 5.30
C GLU A 67 -9.02 9.44 6.08
N ASN A 68 -9.04 10.67 5.55
CA ASN A 68 -8.61 11.84 6.29
C ASN A 68 -9.76 12.30 7.19
N LYS A 69 -9.67 11.95 8.48
CA LYS A 69 -10.71 12.26 9.48
C LYS A 69 -10.95 13.77 9.66
N LYS A 70 -9.96 14.61 9.35
CA LYS A 70 -10.08 16.07 9.46
C LYS A 70 -10.90 16.67 8.31
N LEU A 71 -10.61 16.23 7.09
CA LEU A 71 -11.27 16.73 5.87
C LEU A 71 -12.50 15.91 5.47
N LYS A 72 -12.70 14.73 6.07
CA LYS A 72 -13.76 13.76 5.73
C LYS A 72 -13.73 13.34 4.26
N ILE A 73 -12.53 13.16 3.72
CA ILE A 73 -12.30 12.70 2.34
C ILE A 73 -11.44 11.44 2.34
N MET A 74 -11.51 10.70 1.23
CA MET A 74 -10.53 9.65 0.94
C MET A 74 -9.28 10.29 0.35
N GLU A 75 -8.19 10.28 1.10
CA GLU A 75 -6.88 10.69 0.62
C GLU A 75 -6.27 9.63 -0.27
N ARG A 76 -5.46 10.09 -1.21
CA ARG A 76 -4.73 9.24 -2.14
C ARG A 76 -3.29 9.72 -2.22
N GLN A 77 -2.39 9.03 -1.52
CA GLN A 77 -0.97 9.37 -1.48
C GLN A 77 -0.18 8.42 -2.37
N TYR A 78 0.60 8.99 -3.27
CA TYR A 78 1.50 8.24 -4.13
C TYR A 78 2.55 7.48 -3.31
N ILE A 79 2.81 6.21 -3.65
CA ILE A 79 3.81 5.40 -2.96
C ILE A 79 4.84 4.74 -3.89
N PHE A 80 4.55 4.51 -5.17
CA PHE A 80 5.50 3.83 -6.07
C PHE A 80 5.20 4.11 -7.54
N GLU A 81 6.24 4.29 -8.36
CA GLU A 81 6.09 4.66 -9.79
C GLU A 81 5.94 3.45 -10.71
N ASN A 82 6.80 2.45 -10.50
CA ASN A 82 7.16 1.49 -11.53
C ASN A 82 6.38 0.17 -11.40
N PHE A 83 5.09 0.24 -11.07
CA PHE A 83 4.27 -0.96 -10.96
C PHE A 83 3.86 -1.47 -12.32
N THR A 84 4.17 -2.72 -12.59
CA THR A 84 3.90 -3.40 -13.85
C THR A 84 3.34 -4.80 -13.58
N LYS A 85 2.80 -5.45 -14.61
CA LYS A 85 2.37 -6.87 -14.55
C LYS A 85 3.50 -7.84 -14.17
N ASP A 86 4.74 -7.44 -14.45
CA ASP A 86 5.94 -8.24 -14.23
C ASP A 86 6.66 -7.86 -12.93
N PHE A 87 6.14 -6.87 -12.19
CA PHE A 87 6.67 -6.53 -10.88
C PHE A 87 6.58 -7.75 -9.95
N ARG A 88 7.70 -8.08 -9.32
CA ARG A 88 7.88 -9.17 -8.35
C ARG A 88 8.52 -8.70 -7.04
N GLY A 89 8.73 -7.39 -6.92
CA GLY A 89 9.38 -6.79 -5.76
C GLY A 89 8.46 -6.70 -4.55
N THR A 90 9.08 -6.30 -3.44
CA THR A 90 8.42 -5.99 -2.19
C THR A 90 8.59 -4.51 -1.89
N ILE A 91 7.51 -3.86 -1.47
CA ILE A 91 7.50 -2.45 -1.05
C ILE A 91 7.18 -2.40 0.43
N LEU A 92 7.89 -1.56 1.19
CA LEU A 92 7.52 -1.21 2.56
C LEU A 92 7.09 0.25 2.60
N VAL A 93 5.89 0.50 3.11
CA VAL A 93 5.35 1.83 3.39
C VAL A 93 5.33 2.02 4.89
N GLU A 94 6.10 2.98 5.38
CA GLU A 94 6.17 3.31 6.79
C GLU A 94 5.39 4.58 7.08
N ILE A 95 4.31 4.47 7.85
CA ILE A 95 3.53 5.62 8.30
C ILE A 95 4.15 6.11 9.62
N LYS A 96 4.92 7.20 9.55
CA LYS A 96 5.71 7.77 10.66
C LYS A 96 4.90 8.71 11.54
N GLY A 97 3.86 9.33 10.98
CA GLY A 97 3.01 10.27 11.70
C GLY A 97 1.74 10.64 10.95
N ILE A 98 0.93 11.51 11.56
CA ILE A 98 -0.23 12.14 10.94
C ILE A 98 0.04 13.64 10.94
N LYS A 99 0.05 14.23 9.74
CA LYS A 99 0.28 15.68 9.55
C LYS A 99 -0.90 16.47 10.09
N HIS A 100 -0.67 17.76 10.33
CA HIS A 100 -1.71 18.65 10.86
C HIS A 100 -2.97 18.72 9.97
N ASP A 101 -2.84 18.51 8.66
CA ASP A 101 -3.95 18.47 7.70
C ASP A 101 -4.66 17.11 7.62
N GLY A 102 -4.20 16.10 8.38
CA GLY A 102 -4.78 14.77 8.44
C GLY A 102 -4.16 13.76 7.47
N ARG A 103 -3.23 14.18 6.58
CA ARG A 103 -2.50 13.25 5.71
C ARG A 103 -1.48 12.44 6.50
N PHE A 104 -1.19 11.22 6.07
CA PHE A 104 -0.09 10.47 6.64
C PHE A 104 1.26 11.04 6.23
N ASP A 105 2.19 11.04 7.18
CA ASP A 105 3.59 11.23 6.91
C ASP A 105 4.23 9.87 6.63
N ILE A 106 4.69 9.66 5.39
CA ILE A 106 5.07 8.34 4.89
C ILE A 106 6.51 8.32 4.38
N THR A 107 7.17 7.19 4.58
CA THR A 107 8.43 6.82 3.94
C THR A 107 8.20 5.54 3.15
N VAL A 108 8.77 5.44 1.95
CA VAL A 108 8.66 4.21 1.14
C VAL A 108 10.05 3.63 0.91
N VAL A 109 10.17 2.33 1.14
CA VAL A 109 11.38 1.55 0.85
C VAL A 109 11.04 0.53 -0.23
N GLU A 110 11.68 0.68 -1.39
CA GLU A 110 11.58 -0.26 -2.50
C GLU A 110 12.55 -1.44 -2.28
N ASN A 111 12.21 -2.61 -2.84
CA ASN A 111 13.00 -3.85 -2.70
C ASN A 111 13.26 -4.25 -1.24
N PHE A 112 12.26 -4.03 -0.39
CA PHE A 112 12.35 -4.38 1.03
C PHE A 112 12.54 -5.89 1.20
N SER A 113 13.54 -6.28 2.01
CA SER A 113 13.81 -7.67 2.37
C SER A 113 13.52 -7.89 3.85
N LEU A 114 12.82 -8.98 4.16
CA LEU A 114 12.66 -9.47 5.54
C LEU A 114 13.97 -10.19 5.90
N HIS A 115 14.91 -9.46 6.51
CA HIS A 115 16.05 -10.07 7.18
C HIS A 115 15.61 -10.78 8.46
#